data_AF-A0A1E5SR20-F1
#
_entry.id   AF-A0A1E5SR20-F1
#
_cell.length_a   1.000
_cell.length_b   1.000
_cell.length_c   1.000
_cell.angle_alpha   90.00
_cell.angle_beta   90.00
_cell.angle_gamma   90.00
#
_symmetry.space_group_name_H-M   'P 1'
#
loop_
_entity.id
_entity.type
_entity.pdbx_description
1 polymer ?
#
loop_
_entity_poly.entity_id
_entity_poly.type
_entity_poly.pdbx_seq_one_letter_code
_entity_poly.pdbx_strand_id
1 'polypeptide(L)'
;MGKKDAIVYKYYKRVFDDYKVLVAVNPIDLTGIELIVHPDEKVEKTDMEFDEDIYEDLEVDEFKESSPLEFQLYMKKDFFERKDD
;
A
#
# COMPACT_ATOMS: atom_id res chain seq x y z
N MET A 1 -3.99 6.70 30.98
CA MET A 1 -4.17 6.78 29.51
C MET A 1 -2.93 6.16 28.86
N GLY A 2 -3.03 4.92 28.39
CA GLY A 2 -1.90 4.26 27.72
C GLY A 2 -1.53 5.01 26.46
N LYS A 3 -0.23 5.15 26.18
CA LYS A 3 0.25 5.61 24.88
C LYS A 3 -0.41 4.72 23.82
N LYS A 4 -1.20 5.31 22.93
CA LYS A 4 -1.53 4.65 21.67
C LYS A 4 -0.21 4.64 20.91
N ASP A 5 0.51 3.53 20.96
CA ASP A 5 1.73 3.39 20.19
C ASP A 5 1.37 3.62 18.72
N ALA A 6 2.04 4.59 18.10
CA ALA A 6 1.85 4.85 16.69
C ALA A 6 2.46 3.69 15.92
N ILE A 7 1.62 2.85 15.34
CA ILE A 7 2.07 1.75 14.49
C ILE A 7 2.61 2.35 13.19
N VAL A 8 3.89 2.11 12.93
CA VAL A 8 4.54 2.51 11.68
C VAL A 8 4.45 1.35 10.70
N TYR A 9 3.55 1.48 9.72
CA TYR A 9 3.44 0.51 8.63
C TYR A 9 4.70 0.53 7.77
N LYS A 10 5.03 -0.63 7.20
CA LYS A 10 6.06 -0.77 6.17
C LYS A 10 5.39 -0.73 4.80
N TYR A 11 6.02 -0.06 3.84
CA TYR A 11 5.43 0.19 2.53
C TYR A 11 6.35 -0.33 1.45
N TYR A 12 5.75 -1.00 0.47
CA TYR A 12 6.45 -1.63 -0.64
C TYR A 12 5.75 -1.28 -1.94
N LYS A 13 6.50 -1.30 -3.04
CA LYS A 13 6.00 -1.03 -4.38
C LYS A 13 6.70 -1.91 -5.41
N ARG A 14 5.93 -2.36 -6.39
CA ARG A 14 6.43 -2.89 -7.65
C ARG A 14 5.74 -2.18 -8.81
N VAL A 15 6.50 -1.89 -9.86
CA VAL A 15 5.99 -1.25 -11.08
C VAL A 15 6.10 -2.28 -12.20
N PHE A 16 4.97 -2.53 -12.85
CA PHE A 16 4.86 -3.35 -14.04
C PHE A 16 4.63 -2.44 -15.26
N ASP A 17 4.65 -3.01 -16.46
CA ASP A 17 4.46 -2.25 -17.71
C ASP A 17 3.06 -1.64 -17.81
N ASP A 18 2.06 -2.29 -17.22
CA ASP A 18 0.64 -2.00 -17.37
C ASP A 18 -0.08 -1.68 -16.05
N TYR A 19 0.58 -1.73 -14.89
CA TYR A 19 0.05 -1.26 -13.61
C TYR A 19 1.17 -1.13 -12.56
N LYS A 20 0.82 -0.58 -11.40
CA LYS A 20 1.69 -0.51 -10.22
C LYS A 20 1.00 -1.16 -9.04
N VAL A 21 1.73 -1.94 -8.25
CA VAL A 21 1.25 -2.50 -6.99
C VAL A 21 1.93 -1.79 -5.83
N LEU A 22 1.16 -1.37 -4.83
CA LEU A 22 1.68 -0.89 -3.55
C LEU A 22 1.11 -1.72 -2.41
N VAL A 23 1.97 -2.10 -1.47
CA VAL A 23 1.57 -2.90 -0.29
C VAL A 23 1.93 -2.12 0.96
N ALA A 24 0.99 -2.03 1.90
CA ALA A 24 1.21 -1.53 3.25
C ALA A 24 1.05 -2.68 4.23
N VAL A 25 2.10 -2.99 5.01
CA VAL A 25 2.13 -4.09 5.98
C VAL A 25 2.20 -3.50 7.39
N ASN A 26 1.28 -3.92 8.26
CA ASN A 26 1.37 -3.70 9.70
C ASN A 26 2.38 -4.68 10.29
N PRO A 27 3.53 -4.24 10.83
CA PRO A 27 4.54 -5.16 11.33
C PRO A 27 4.18 -5.84 12.66
N ILE A 28 3.05 -5.47 13.29
CA ILE A 28 2.63 -6.01 14.59
C ILE A 28 1.75 -7.25 14.42
N ASP A 29 0.79 -7.21 13.49
CA ASP A 29 -0.20 -8.26 13.30
C ASP A 29 -0.21 -8.84 11.88
N LEU A 30 0.69 -8.38 11.01
CA LEU A 30 0.83 -8.81 9.62
C LEU A 30 -0.46 -8.65 8.80
N THR A 31 -1.33 -7.74 9.21
CA THR A 31 -2.43 -7.27 8.36
C THR A 31 -1.95 -6.16 7.44
N GLY A 32 -2.68 -5.90 6.36
CA GLY A 32 -2.31 -4.81 5.49
C GLY A 32 -3.28 -4.54 4.38
N ILE A 33 -2.84 -3.71 3.44
CA ILE A 33 -3.61 -3.30 2.28
C ILE A 33 -2.72 -3.40 1.06
N GLU A 34 -3.24 -3.99 0.01
CA GLU A 34 -2.71 -3.92 -1.35
C GLU A 34 -3.50 -2.92 -2.18
N LEU A 35 -2.78 -2.11 -2.97
CA LEU A 35 -3.33 -1.22 -3.98
C LEU A 35 -2.80 -1.61 -5.36
N ILE A 36 -3.70 -1.83 -6.31
CA ILE A 36 -3.37 -1.97 -7.74
C ILE A 36 -3.77 -0.67 -8.43
N VAL A 37 -2.78 0.04 -8.96
CA VAL A 37 -2.95 1.31 -9.66
C VAL A 37 -2.80 1.07 -11.15
N HIS A 38 -3.90 1.22 -11.87
CA HIS A 38 -3.97 1.06 -13.32
C HIS A 38 -3.50 2.33 -14.06
N PRO A 39 -3.15 2.26 -15.36
CA PRO A 39 -2.66 3.40 -16.13
C PRO A 39 -3.75 4.44 -16.42
N ASP A 40 -5.01 4.00 -16.41
CA ASP A 40 -6.21 4.85 -16.45
C ASP A 40 -6.51 5.50 -15.10
N GLU A 41 -5.55 5.40 -14.17
CA GLU A 41 -5.59 6.04 -12.88
C GLU A 41 -6.60 5.46 -11.89
N LYS A 42 -7.30 4.37 -12.25
CA LYS A 42 -8.16 3.57 -11.37
C LYS A 42 -7.33 2.86 -10.31
N VAL A 43 -7.84 2.83 -9.09
CA VAL A 43 -7.20 2.13 -7.96
C VAL A 43 -8.12 1.02 -7.47
N GLU A 44 -7.60 -0.20 -7.41
CA GLU A 44 -8.24 -1.32 -6.72
C GLU A 44 -7.58 -1.53 -5.37
N LYS A 45 -8.37 -1.84 -4.36
CA LYS A 45 -7.92 -1.97 -2.98
C LYS A 45 -8.37 -3.32 -2.42
N THR A 46 -7.42 -4.04 -1.83
CA THR A 46 -7.66 -5.33 -1.17
C THR A 46 -7.08 -5.29 0.23
N ASP A 47 -7.89 -5.63 1.24
CA ASP A 47 -7.37 -5.86 2.60
C ASP A 47 -6.72 -7.27 2.63
N MET A 48 -5.55 -7.38 3.26
CA MET A 48 -4.71 -8.57 3.22
C MET A 48 -4.34 -9.02 4.63
N GLU A 49 -4.22 -10.34 4.82
CA GLU A 49 -3.57 -10.97 5.97
C GLU A 49 -2.35 -11.72 5.44
N PHE A 50 -1.18 -11.41 6.00
CA PHE A 50 0.09 -11.98 5.61
C PHE A 50 0.61 -12.92 6.70
N ASP A 51 1.48 -13.86 6.31
CA ASP A 51 2.27 -14.66 7.25
C ASP A 51 3.66 -14.05 7.45
N GLU A 52 4.50 -14.74 8.23
CA GLU A 52 5.83 -14.27 8.61
C GLU A 52 6.80 -14.17 7.42
N ASP A 53 6.52 -14.86 6.31
CA ASP A 53 7.39 -14.94 5.13
C ASP A 53 7.18 -13.75 4.17
N ILE A 54 6.18 -12.89 4.44
CA ILE A 54 5.82 -11.74 3.60
C ILE A 54 7.00 -10.85 3.18
N TYR A 55 7.98 -10.64 4.07
CA TYR A 55 9.11 -9.79 3.74
C TYR A 55 10.06 -10.44 2.74
N GLU A 56 10.22 -11.77 2.83
CA GLU A 56 11.04 -12.55 1.91
C GLU A 56 10.31 -12.70 0.57
N ASP A 57 9.00 -12.96 0.60
CA ASP A 57 8.15 -13.01 -0.59
C ASP A 57 8.18 -11.68 -1.36
N LEU A 58 8.02 -10.55 -0.67
CA LEU A 58 8.11 -9.22 -1.29
C LEU A 58 9.48 -8.98 -1.94
N GLU A 59 10.56 -9.43 -1.31
CA GLU A 59 11.91 -9.30 -1.87
C GLU A 59 12.11 -10.18 -3.11
N VAL A 60 11.68 -11.44 -3.05
CA VAL A 60 11.71 -12.40 -4.17
C VAL A 60 10.85 -11.92 -5.33
N ASP A 61 9.70 -11.32 -5.03
CA ASP A 61 8.82 -10.65 -5.98
C ASP A 61 9.35 -9.27 -6.40
N GLU A 62 10.59 -8.90 -6.10
CA GLU A 62 11.26 -7.67 -6.52
C GLU A 62 10.57 -6.37 -6.08
N PHE A 63 9.68 -6.41 -5.09
CA PHE A 63 9.16 -5.21 -4.47
C PHE A 63 10.30 -4.39 -3.86
N LYS A 64 10.17 -3.07 -3.93
CA LYS A 64 11.09 -2.12 -3.31
C LYS A 64 10.37 -1.34 -2.23
N GLU A 65 11.11 -0.93 -1.20
CA GLU A 65 10.56 -0.04 -0.19
C GLU A 65 10.00 1.23 -0.85
N SER A 66 8.85 1.67 -0.36
CA SER A 66 8.16 2.87 -0.84
C SER A 66 7.89 3.83 0.31
N SER A 67 7.61 5.09 -0.07
CA SER A 67 7.24 6.10 0.91
C SER A 67 5.77 5.91 1.34
N PRO A 68 5.45 6.15 2.63
CA PRO A 68 4.07 6.22 3.09
C PRO A 68 3.25 7.24 2.29
N LEU A 69 3.87 8.35 1.88
CA LEU A 69 3.19 9.41 1.14
C LEU A 69 2.65 8.93 -0.21
N GLU A 70 3.43 8.16 -0.97
CA GLU A 70 2.98 7.62 -2.26
C GLU A 70 1.74 6.74 -2.08
N PHE A 71 1.76 5.83 -1.10
CA PHE A 71 0.62 4.98 -0.78
C PHE A 71 -0.62 5.80 -0.42
N GLN A 72 -0.47 6.79 0.47
CA GLN A 72 -1.59 7.62 0.94
C GLN A 72 -2.20 8.48 -0.18
N LEU A 73 -1.41 8.91 -1.16
CA LEU A 73 -1.92 9.66 -2.32
C LEU A 73 -2.87 8.81 -3.17
N TYR A 74 -2.53 7.54 -3.41
CA TYR A 74 -3.42 6.62 -4.13
C TYR A 74 -4.64 6.21 -3.31
N MET A 75 -4.49 6.04 -1.98
CA MET A 75 -5.61 5.73 -1.09
C MET A 75 -6.66 6.85 -1.04
N LYS A 76 -6.22 8.12 -1.15
CA LYS A 76 -7.08 9.31 -1.04
C LYS A 76 -7.42 9.95 -2.37
N LYS A 77 -7.24 9.25 -3.49
CA LYS A 77 -7.34 9.88 -4.81
C LYS A 77 -8.71 10.53 -5.08
N ASP A 78 -9.80 9.91 -4.63
CA ASP A 78 -11.17 10.44 -4.69
C ASP A 78 -11.31 11.83 -4.01
N PHE A 79 -10.36 12.21 -3.16
CA PHE A 79 -10.35 13.49 -2.43
C PHE A 79 -9.86 14.67 -3.28
N PHE A 80 -9.16 14.42 -4.40
CA PHE A 80 -8.55 15.45 -5.26
C PHE A 80 -9.30 15.70 -6.57
N GLU A 81 -10.33 14.90 -6.88
CA GLU A 81 -11.22 15.20 -7.99
C GLU A 81 -12.04 16.45 -7.65
N ARG A 82 -11.88 17.52 -8.43
CA ARG A 82 -12.78 18.67 -8.35
C ARG A 82 -14.16 18.17 -8.76
N LYS A 83 -15.11 18.19 -7.82
CA LYS A 83 -16.52 18.15 -8.17
C LYS A 83 -16.82 19.45 -8.89
N ASP A 84 -17.10 19.36 -10.18
CA ASP A 84 -17.71 20.48 -10.90
C ASP A 84 -19.14 20.62 -10.34
N ASP A 85 -19.36 21.65 -9.52
CA ASP A 85 -20.69 22.11 -9.06
C ASP A 85 -21.39 22.92 -10.15
#